data_AF-A0A919J0V2-F1
#
_entry.id   AF-A0A919J0V2-F1
#
_cell.length_a   1.000
_cell.length_b   1.000
_cell.length_c   1.000
_cell.angle_alpha   90.00
_cell.angle_beta   90.00
_cell.angle_gamma   90.00
#
_symmetry.space_group_name_H-M   'P 1'
#
loop_
_entity.id
_entity.type
_entity.pdbx_description
1 polymer ?
#
loop_
_entity_poly.entity_id
_entity_poly.type
_entity_poly.pdbx_seq_one_letter_code
_entity_poly.pdbx_strand_id
1 'polypeptide(L)'
;MGLRHTVIMRASTPWWALLSAAAAPVVLIGGWSVAAQRQPRGYDSTVATISSLAARDANDRWLMTLALVGVGVCHGVTALGLSRAAPAGRIALGVGGVATVLVACFPLPASGSAPAHAVAAGAAFGALAVWPAFAWRRGRGPVALRPVVSVAAAVALLGLVGWFAFTLSAGGRVGLAERVAAGAQACWPLVAALSGRGPQDRKAATR
;
A
#
# COMPACT_ATOMS: atom_id res chain seq x y z
N MET A 1 32.67 14.27 36.48
CA MET A 1 32.21 12.96 35.96
C MET A 1 30.69 13.04 35.80
N GLY A 2 30.22 13.53 34.64
CA GLY A 2 28.80 13.80 34.39
C GLY A 2 28.29 12.94 33.24
N LEU A 3 27.65 11.82 33.55
CA LEU A 3 27.01 10.96 32.57
C LEU A 3 25.79 11.69 32.01
N ARG A 4 25.87 12.13 30.76
CA ARG A 4 24.74 12.65 30.00
C ARG A 4 23.71 11.53 29.88
N HIS A 5 22.60 11.66 30.58
CA HIS A 5 21.40 10.86 30.36
C HIS A 5 20.85 11.22 28.98
N THR A 6 21.33 10.53 27.94
CA THR A 6 20.66 10.53 26.64
C THR A 6 19.33 9.83 26.84
N VAL A 7 18.27 10.61 27.11
CA VAL A 7 16.90 10.13 27.00
C VAL A 7 16.71 9.78 25.54
N ILE A 8 16.90 8.51 25.18
CA ILE A 8 16.52 7.98 23.87
C ILE A 8 14.99 8.08 23.84
N MET A 9 14.47 9.22 23.41
CA MET A 9 13.04 9.37 23.12
C MET A 9 12.69 8.28 22.12
N ARG A 10 11.88 7.31 22.56
CA ARG A 10 11.35 6.25 21.72
C ARG A 10 10.38 6.90 20.74
N ALA A 11 10.87 7.48 19.64
CA ALA A 11 10.06 8.19 18.66
C ALA A 11 8.84 7.34 18.26
N SER A 12 7.63 7.80 18.59
CA SER A 12 6.36 7.22 18.14
C SER A 12 6.17 7.51 16.65
N THR A 13 5.25 6.79 16.01
CA THR A 13 4.86 7.10 14.63
C THR A 13 4.23 8.49 14.62
N PRO A 14 4.76 9.46 13.85
CA PRO A 14 4.20 10.80 13.83
C PRO A 14 2.78 10.81 13.25
N TRP A 15 1.96 11.77 13.68
CA TRP A 15 0.52 11.82 13.34
C TRP A 15 0.27 11.89 11.83
N TRP A 16 1.12 12.61 11.08
CA TRP A 16 1.00 12.74 9.63
C TRP A 16 1.27 11.42 8.90
N ALA A 17 2.16 10.59 9.42
CA ALA A 17 2.46 9.27 8.84
C ALA A 17 1.30 8.31 9.08
N LEU A 18 0.66 8.41 10.25
CA LEU A 18 -0.53 7.64 10.52
C LEU A 18 -1.72 8.11 9.66
N LEU A 19 -1.94 9.42 9.55
CA LEU A 19 -2.98 9.98 8.70
C LEU A 19 -2.80 9.50 7.26
N SER A 20 -1.57 9.56 6.74
CA SER A 20 -1.23 9.07 5.42
C SER A 20 -1.46 7.56 5.27
N ALA A 21 -1.03 6.75 6.24
CA ALA A 21 -1.27 5.32 6.24
C ALA A 21 -2.77 4.97 6.29
N ALA A 22 -3.57 5.76 7.00
CA ALA A 22 -5.02 5.60 7.07
C ALA A 22 -5.73 6.06 5.79
N ALA A 23 -5.22 7.12 5.16
CA ALA A 23 -5.76 7.64 3.91
C ALA A 23 -5.58 6.66 2.74
N ALA A 24 -4.46 5.94 2.67
CA ALA A 24 -4.18 5.00 1.58
C ALA A 24 -5.33 4.00 1.28
N PRO A 25 -5.80 3.17 2.24
CA PRO A 25 -6.91 2.26 1.98
C PRO A 25 -8.23 3.00 1.71
N VAL A 26 -8.49 4.14 2.35
CA VAL A 26 -9.73 4.92 2.12
C VAL A 26 -9.77 5.49 0.71
N VAL A 27 -8.67 6.09 0.24
CA VAL A 27 -8.54 6.64 -1.11
C VAL A 27 -8.60 5.53 -2.15
N LEU A 28 -7.94 4.39 -1.90
CA LEU A 28 -7.95 3.28 -2.84
C LEU A 28 -9.36 2.68 -2.98
N ILE A 29 -9.99 2.32 -1.85
CA ILE A 29 -11.30 1.68 -1.83
C ILE A 29 -12.38 2.63 -2.33
N GLY A 30 -12.40 3.86 -1.80
CA GLY A 30 -13.32 4.90 -2.25
C GLY A 30 -13.14 5.21 -3.74
N GLY A 31 -11.89 5.33 -4.20
CA GLY A 31 -11.54 5.62 -5.58
C GLY A 31 -12.07 4.58 -6.56
N TRP A 32 -11.79 3.29 -6.34
CA TRP A 32 -12.32 2.26 -7.23
C TRP A 32 -13.84 2.15 -7.13
N SER A 33 -14.43 2.41 -5.95
CA SER A 33 -15.88 2.27 -5.76
C SER A 33 -16.64 3.34 -6.52
N VAL A 34 -16.18 4.60 -6.44
CA VAL A 34 -16.76 5.70 -7.20
C VAL A 34 -16.49 5.54 -8.70
N ALA A 35 -15.28 5.15 -9.10
CA ALA A 35 -14.96 4.94 -10.52
C ALA A 35 -15.78 3.80 -11.15
N ALA A 36 -16.02 2.70 -10.41
CA ALA A 36 -16.86 1.59 -10.86
C ALA A 36 -18.31 2.02 -11.12
N GLN A 37 -18.86 2.92 -10.31
CA GLN A 37 -20.22 3.45 -10.50
C GLN A 37 -20.38 4.31 -11.77
N ARG A 38 -19.27 4.78 -12.35
CA ARG A 38 -19.27 5.57 -13.61
C ARG A 38 -19.18 4.70 -14.86
N GLN A 39 -18.88 3.42 -14.70
CA GLN A 39 -18.76 2.52 -15.84
C GLN A 39 -20.14 2.14 -16.41
N PRO A 40 -20.20 1.71 -17.68
CA PRO A 40 -21.46 1.33 -18.31
C PRO A 40 -22.22 0.24 -17.55
N ARG A 41 -23.53 0.13 -17.83
CA ARG A 41 -24.36 -0.96 -17.31
C ARG A 41 -23.75 -2.31 -17.71
N GLY A 42 -23.64 -3.21 -16.75
CA GLY A 42 -22.97 -4.52 -16.93
C GLY A 42 -21.51 -4.56 -16.50
N TYR A 43 -20.93 -3.45 -16.00
CA TYR A 43 -19.61 -3.48 -15.38
C TYR A 43 -19.58 -4.41 -14.15
N ASP A 44 -18.70 -5.39 -14.17
CA ASP A 44 -18.49 -6.33 -13.06
C ASP A 44 -17.11 -6.09 -12.42
N SER A 45 -17.12 -5.56 -11.20
CA SER A 45 -15.89 -5.32 -10.41
C SER A 45 -15.15 -6.60 -10.02
N THR A 46 -15.78 -7.76 -10.08
CA THR A 46 -15.11 -9.03 -9.80
C THR A 46 -14.26 -9.49 -10.97
N VAL A 47 -14.59 -9.06 -12.19
CA VAL A 47 -13.87 -9.42 -13.42
C VAL A 47 -12.94 -8.29 -13.85
N ALA A 48 -13.44 -7.06 -13.94
CA ALA A 48 -12.68 -5.90 -14.39
C ALA A 48 -11.73 -5.37 -13.31
N THR A 49 -10.49 -5.11 -13.70
CA THR A 49 -9.40 -4.70 -12.81
C THR A 49 -9.61 -3.29 -12.24
N ILE A 50 -8.91 -2.97 -11.16
CA ILE A 50 -8.68 -1.60 -10.70
C ILE A 50 -7.96 -0.83 -11.82
N SER A 51 -6.94 -1.42 -12.42
CA SER A 51 -6.23 -0.78 -13.55
C SER A 51 -7.14 -0.46 -14.73
N SER A 52 -8.17 -1.26 -15.01
CA SER A 52 -9.12 -0.94 -16.09
C SER A 52 -9.96 0.29 -15.78
N LEU A 53 -10.17 0.64 -14.50
CA LEU A 53 -10.85 1.88 -14.11
C LEU A 53 -9.99 3.14 -14.36
N ALA A 54 -8.68 2.98 -14.56
CA ALA A 54 -7.75 4.05 -14.94
C ALA A 54 -7.37 3.98 -16.44
N ALA A 55 -7.92 3.04 -17.20
CA ALA A 55 -7.62 2.85 -18.61
C ALA A 55 -8.03 4.07 -19.46
N ARG A 56 -7.41 4.21 -20.65
CA ARG A 56 -7.64 5.37 -21.54
C ARG A 56 -9.09 5.51 -22.00
N ASP A 57 -9.80 4.40 -22.09
CA ASP A 57 -11.19 4.26 -22.52
C ASP A 57 -12.20 4.18 -21.37
N ALA A 58 -11.74 4.22 -20.11
CA ALA A 58 -12.62 4.16 -18.96
C ALA A 58 -13.39 5.48 -18.77
N ASN A 59 -14.69 5.38 -18.47
CA ASN A 59 -15.50 6.54 -18.09
C ASN A 59 -14.94 7.18 -16.82
N ASP A 60 -14.83 8.51 -16.80
CA ASP A 60 -14.30 9.25 -15.65
C ASP A 60 -12.96 8.69 -15.10
N ARG A 61 -12.06 8.20 -15.98
CA ARG A 61 -10.78 7.57 -15.60
C ARG A 61 -9.90 8.39 -14.64
N TRP A 62 -10.12 9.70 -14.60
CA TRP A 62 -9.43 10.61 -13.70
C TRP A 62 -9.66 10.25 -12.23
N LEU A 63 -10.82 9.68 -11.87
CA LEU A 63 -11.14 9.23 -10.51
C LEU A 63 -10.12 8.19 -10.01
N MET A 64 -9.94 7.13 -10.79
CA MET A 64 -9.01 6.06 -10.42
C MET A 64 -7.55 6.51 -10.56
N THR A 65 -7.24 7.31 -11.59
CA THR A 65 -5.91 7.91 -11.76
C THR A 65 -5.50 8.72 -10.51
N LEU A 66 -6.36 9.61 -10.03
CA LEU A 66 -6.10 10.41 -8.82
C LEU A 66 -6.01 9.52 -7.57
N ALA A 67 -6.83 8.48 -7.47
CA ALA A 67 -6.75 7.53 -6.37
C ALA A 67 -5.39 6.80 -6.34
N LEU A 68 -4.90 6.30 -7.48
CA LEU A 68 -3.58 5.66 -7.59
C LEU A 68 -2.44 6.63 -7.21
N VAL A 69 -2.48 7.87 -7.71
CA VAL A 69 -1.50 8.90 -7.33
C VAL A 69 -1.55 9.16 -5.82
N GLY A 70 -2.75 9.34 -5.26
CA GLY A 70 -2.94 9.58 -3.83
C GLY A 70 -2.43 8.43 -2.96
N VAL A 71 -2.71 7.19 -3.35
CA VAL A 71 -2.22 5.97 -2.66
C VAL A 71 -0.69 5.89 -2.72
N GLY A 72 -0.10 6.12 -3.90
CA GLY A 72 1.35 6.12 -4.08
C GLY A 72 2.05 7.17 -3.22
N VAL A 73 1.52 8.40 -3.20
CA VAL A 73 1.98 9.48 -2.30
C VAL A 73 1.84 9.07 -0.84
N CYS A 74 0.71 8.45 -0.47
CA CYS A 74 0.50 7.99 0.90
C CYS A 74 1.51 6.93 1.34
N HIS A 75 1.86 5.97 0.47
CA HIS A 75 2.91 5.01 0.76
C HIS A 75 4.28 5.67 0.94
N GLY A 76 4.63 6.64 0.09
CA GLY A 76 5.87 7.41 0.22
C GLY A 76 5.95 8.19 1.53
N VAL A 77 4.90 8.94 1.87
CA VAL A 77 4.81 9.68 3.14
C VAL A 77 4.88 8.70 4.32
N THR A 78 4.11 7.61 4.31
CA THR A 78 4.16 6.60 5.37
C THR A 78 5.56 6.01 5.55
N ALA A 79 6.27 5.72 4.46
CA ALA A 79 7.65 5.24 4.49
C ALA A 79 8.59 6.21 5.19
N LEU A 80 8.46 7.52 4.94
CA LEU A 80 9.25 8.55 5.60
C LEU A 80 9.00 8.57 7.11
N GLY A 81 7.75 8.41 7.54
CA GLY A 81 7.38 8.53 8.96
C GLY A 81 7.49 7.25 9.79
N LEU A 82 7.62 6.09 9.17
CA LEU A 82 7.72 4.80 9.86
C LEU A 82 9.13 4.55 10.44
N SER A 83 9.61 5.45 11.32
CA SER A 83 10.97 5.48 11.87
C SER A 83 11.39 4.23 12.65
N ARG A 84 10.42 3.45 13.15
CA ARG A 84 10.67 2.18 13.86
C ARG A 84 10.90 0.98 12.93
N ALA A 85 10.54 1.10 11.64
CA ALA A 85 10.89 0.10 10.64
C ALA A 85 12.37 0.22 10.24
N ALA A 86 12.98 -0.90 9.87
CA ALA A 86 14.31 -0.90 9.28
C ALA A 86 14.34 -0.08 7.98
N PRO A 87 15.47 0.58 7.64
CA PRO A 87 15.58 1.39 6.44
C PRO A 87 15.24 0.64 5.15
N ALA A 88 15.62 -0.63 5.03
CA ALA A 88 15.35 -1.45 3.85
C ALA A 88 13.83 -1.59 3.58
N GLY A 89 13.03 -1.90 4.61
CA GLY A 89 11.57 -1.97 4.48
C GLY A 89 10.94 -0.61 4.16
N ARG A 90 11.48 0.49 4.68
CA ARG A 90 11.02 1.85 4.33
C ARG A 90 11.31 2.17 2.87
N ILE A 91 12.50 1.84 2.38
CA ILE A 91 12.86 2.00 0.96
C ILE A 91 11.93 1.18 0.08
N ALA A 92 11.70 -0.10 0.41
CA ALA A 92 10.77 -0.95 -0.32
C ALA A 92 9.34 -0.38 -0.36
N LEU A 93 8.83 0.11 0.78
CA LEU A 93 7.52 0.78 0.83
C LEU A 93 7.48 2.05 -0.04
N GLY A 94 8.54 2.87 0.02
CA GLY A 94 8.68 4.07 -0.82
C GLY A 94 8.73 3.73 -2.31
N VAL A 95 9.48 2.71 -2.70
CA VAL A 95 9.53 2.18 -4.08
C VAL A 95 8.15 1.71 -4.52
N GLY A 96 7.41 0.98 -3.66
CA GLY A 96 6.03 0.59 -3.92
C GLY A 96 5.11 1.79 -4.17
N GLY A 97 5.26 2.87 -3.37
CA GLY A 97 4.55 4.12 -3.57
C GLY A 97 4.85 4.79 -4.91
N VAL A 98 6.13 4.95 -5.26
CA VAL A 98 6.55 5.51 -6.56
C VAL A 98 6.04 4.66 -7.72
N ALA A 99 6.18 3.34 -7.64
CA ALA A 99 5.69 2.43 -8.67
C ALA A 99 4.16 2.52 -8.83
N THR A 100 3.41 2.71 -7.75
CA THR A 100 1.95 2.94 -7.81
C THR A 100 1.61 4.24 -8.54
N VAL A 101 2.38 5.32 -8.36
CA VAL A 101 2.23 6.54 -9.17
C VAL A 101 2.53 6.26 -10.64
N LEU A 102 3.56 5.46 -10.94
CA LEU A 102 3.89 5.09 -12.31
C LEU A 102 2.77 4.27 -13.00
N VAL A 103 2.04 3.43 -12.26
CA VAL A 103 0.83 2.75 -12.80
C VAL A 103 -0.18 3.76 -13.33
N ALA A 104 -0.35 4.89 -12.64
CA ALA A 104 -1.23 5.99 -13.08
C ALA A 104 -0.67 6.73 -14.32
N CYS A 105 0.65 6.88 -14.40
CA CYS A 105 1.34 7.50 -15.55
C CYS A 105 1.32 6.62 -16.81
N PHE A 106 1.24 5.30 -16.65
CA PHE A 106 1.18 4.33 -17.73
C PHE A 106 -0.19 3.62 -17.75
N PRO A 107 -1.29 4.31 -18.10
CA PRO A 107 -2.62 3.70 -18.11
C PRO A 107 -2.72 2.62 -19.20
N LEU A 108 -3.60 1.64 -18.97
CA LEU A 108 -3.92 0.62 -19.97
C LEU A 108 -4.46 1.28 -21.26
N PRO A 109 -4.02 0.83 -22.45
CA PRO A 109 -4.63 1.25 -23.71
C PRO A 109 -6.03 0.63 -23.85
N ALA A 110 -6.86 1.19 -24.73
CA ALA A 110 -8.18 0.64 -25.04
C ALA A 110 -8.11 -0.78 -25.65
N SER A 111 -6.98 -1.11 -26.29
CA SER A 111 -6.73 -2.42 -26.89
C SER A 111 -5.23 -2.69 -26.99
N GLY A 112 -4.83 -3.96 -26.92
CA GLY A 112 -3.44 -4.39 -27.09
C GLY A 112 -2.65 -4.49 -25.78
N SER A 113 -1.33 -4.63 -25.89
CA SER A 113 -0.44 -4.84 -24.75
C SER A 113 0.00 -3.55 -24.08
N ALA A 114 0.36 -3.63 -22.79
CA ALA A 114 0.78 -2.49 -21.97
C ALA A 114 2.02 -2.84 -21.13
N PRO A 115 3.20 -3.06 -21.75
CA PRO A 115 4.38 -3.55 -21.04
C PRO A 115 4.86 -2.59 -19.94
N ALA A 116 4.83 -1.27 -20.18
CA ALA A 116 5.21 -0.27 -19.17
C ALA A 116 4.27 -0.31 -17.95
N HIS A 117 2.95 -0.48 -18.17
CA HIS A 117 1.98 -0.67 -17.10
C HIS A 117 2.27 -1.95 -16.32
N ALA A 118 2.51 -3.06 -17.01
CA ALA A 118 2.79 -4.35 -16.39
C ALA A 118 4.06 -4.30 -15.52
N VAL A 119 5.13 -3.65 -15.98
CA VAL A 119 6.35 -3.44 -15.20
C VAL A 119 6.07 -2.56 -13.97
N ALA A 120 5.36 -1.44 -14.14
CA ALA A 120 5.03 -0.56 -13.02
C ALA A 120 4.14 -1.26 -11.98
N ALA A 121 3.11 -1.98 -12.42
CA ALA A 121 2.21 -2.72 -11.54
C ALA A 121 2.96 -3.87 -10.84
N GLY A 122 3.78 -4.63 -11.57
CA GLY A 122 4.61 -5.69 -11.00
C GLY A 122 5.58 -5.15 -9.94
N ALA A 123 6.22 -4.01 -10.19
CA ALA A 123 7.08 -3.35 -9.21
C ALA A 123 6.29 -2.87 -7.98
N ALA A 124 5.11 -2.28 -8.17
CA ALA A 124 4.24 -1.83 -7.08
C ALA A 124 3.79 -3.00 -6.19
N PHE A 125 3.15 -4.01 -6.78
CA PHE A 125 2.68 -5.20 -6.05
C PHE A 125 3.85 -5.96 -5.40
N GLY A 126 4.96 -6.14 -6.11
CA GLY A 126 6.13 -6.82 -5.58
C GLY A 126 6.73 -6.09 -4.38
N ALA A 127 7.02 -4.80 -4.52
CA ALA A 127 7.60 -3.99 -3.44
C ALA A 127 6.66 -3.90 -2.22
N LEU A 128 5.36 -3.68 -2.44
CA LEU A 128 4.36 -3.62 -1.38
C LEU A 128 4.09 -4.98 -0.71
N ALA A 129 4.39 -6.10 -1.37
CA ALA A 129 4.31 -7.42 -0.76
C ALA A 129 5.52 -7.72 0.12
N VAL A 130 6.74 -7.35 -0.32
CA VAL A 130 7.98 -7.75 0.37
C VAL A 130 8.46 -6.78 1.44
N TRP A 131 8.04 -5.50 1.40
CA TRP A 131 8.51 -4.50 2.35
C TRP A 131 8.42 -4.92 3.83
N PRO A 132 7.39 -5.68 4.30
CA PRO A 132 7.31 -6.08 5.71
C PRO A 132 8.49 -6.96 6.10
N ALA A 133 8.90 -7.91 5.25
CA ALA A 133 10.02 -8.81 5.50
C ALA A 133 11.37 -8.07 5.64
N PHE A 134 11.47 -6.85 5.10
CA PHE A 134 12.63 -5.97 5.22
C PHE A 134 12.46 -4.88 6.29
N ALA A 135 11.31 -4.80 6.95
CA ALA A 135 10.98 -3.73 7.90
C ALA A 135 11.28 -4.08 9.37
N TRP A 136 11.59 -5.34 9.68
CA TRP A 136 11.82 -5.77 11.07
C TRP A 136 13.18 -5.29 11.62
N ARG A 137 13.24 -5.13 12.94
CA ARG A 137 14.48 -4.83 13.69
C ARG A 137 14.62 -5.76 14.88
N ARG A 138 15.87 -6.10 15.26
CA ARG A 138 16.14 -6.84 16.50
C ARG A 138 15.74 -6.01 17.73
N GLY A 139 15.14 -6.63 18.73
CA GLY A 139 14.78 -6.01 20.01
C GLY A 139 13.28 -5.77 20.22
N ARG A 140 12.94 -5.05 21.30
CA ARG A 140 11.54 -4.74 21.67
C ARG A 140 11.00 -3.60 20.79
N GLY A 141 10.37 -3.96 19.69
CA GLY A 141 9.72 -3.05 18.73
C GLY A 141 8.20 -3.25 18.61
N PRO A 142 7.56 -2.44 17.74
CA PRO A 142 6.15 -2.59 17.37
C PRO A 142 5.81 -4.02 16.95
N VAL A 143 4.64 -4.53 17.36
CA VAL A 143 4.27 -5.94 17.14
C VAL A 143 4.28 -6.32 15.65
N ALA A 144 3.77 -5.46 14.77
CA ALA A 144 3.73 -5.72 13.33
C ALA A 144 5.12 -5.74 12.67
N LEU A 145 6.12 -5.14 13.32
CA LEU A 145 7.51 -5.09 12.87
C LEU A 145 8.40 -6.14 13.53
N ARG A 146 7.81 -7.10 14.27
CA ARG A 146 8.55 -8.25 14.80
C ARG A 146 8.86 -9.23 13.66
N PRO A 147 10.02 -9.92 13.68
CA PRO A 147 10.45 -10.77 12.57
C PRO A 147 9.38 -11.76 12.08
N VAL A 148 8.77 -12.52 13.00
CA VAL A 148 7.74 -13.52 12.66
C VAL A 148 6.50 -12.86 12.03
N VAL A 149 6.00 -11.77 12.60
CA VAL A 149 4.81 -11.08 12.10
C VAL A 149 5.07 -10.42 10.75
N SER A 150 6.25 -9.81 10.61
CA SER A 150 6.70 -9.19 9.36
C SER A 150 6.87 -10.21 8.23
N VAL A 151 7.48 -11.37 8.50
CA VAL A 151 7.61 -12.45 7.51
C VAL A 151 6.25 -13.05 7.17
N ALA A 152 5.40 -13.33 8.16
CA ALA A 152 4.06 -13.86 7.94
C ALA A 152 3.21 -12.91 7.08
N ALA A 153 3.30 -11.61 7.33
CA ALA A 153 2.62 -10.60 6.51
C ALA A 153 3.14 -10.57 5.07
N ALA A 154 4.46 -10.61 4.88
CA ALA A 154 5.03 -10.64 3.54
C ALA A 154 4.60 -11.90 2.77
N VAL A 155 4.60 -13.07 3.42
CA VAL A 155 4.10 -14.32 2.82
C VAL A 155 2.63 -14.22 2.46
N ALA A 156 1.79 -13.68 3.34
CA ALA A 156 0.37 -13.49 3.06
C ALA A 156 0.14 -12.54 1.88
N LEU A 157 0.81 -11.38 1.86
CA LEU A 157 0.72 -10.41 0.77
C LEU A 157 1.24 -10.98 -0.56
N LEU A 158 2.37 -11.72 -0.53
CA LEU A 158 2.88 -12.43 -1.70
C LEU A 158 1.91 -13.51 -2.20
N GLY A 159 1.25 -14.24 -1.29
CA GLY A 159 0.22 -15.21 -1.65
C GLY A 159 -0.96 -14.57 -2.37
N LEU A 160 -1.43 -13.40 -1.89
CA LEU A 160 -2.49 -12.64 -2.55
C LEU A 160 -2.06 -12.10 -3.92
N VAL A 161 -0.83 -11.60 -4.04
CA VAL A 161 -0.26 -11.18 -5.33
C VAL A 161 -0.10 -12.37 -6.28
N GLY A 162 0.34 -13.52 -5.78
CA GLY A 162 0.43 -14.76 -6.56
C GLY A 162 -0.93 -15.24 -7.04
N TRP A 163 -1.96 -15.15 -6.20
CA TRP A 163 -3.34 -15.44 -6.60
C TRP A 163 -3.83 -14.46 -7.69
N PHE A 164 -3.57 -13.16 -7.53
CA PHE A 164 -3.89 -12.17 -8.57
C PHE A 164 -3.17 -12.48 -9.89
N ALA A 165 -1.86 -12.72 -9.85
CA ALA A 165 -1.06 -13.05 -11.03
C ALA A 165 -1.54 -14.34 -11.73
N PHE A 166 -1.84 -15.38 -10.95
CA PHE A 166 -2.40 -16.62 -11.47
C PHE A 166 -3.75 -16.38 -12.14
N THR A 167 -4.66 -15.65 -11.49
CA THR A 167 -5.99 -15.34 -12.04
C THR A 167 -5.88 -14.48 -13.30
N LEU A 168 -4.91 -13.55 -13.35
CA LEU A 168 -4.63 -12.71 -14.52
C LEU A 168 -4.24 -13.56 -15.75
N SER A 169 -3.49 -14.65 -15.55
CA SER A 169 -3.09 -15.56 -16.62
C SER A 169 -4.13 -16.64 -16.95
N ALA A 170 -4.86 -17.14 -15.95
CA ALA A 170 -5.84 -18.22 -16.09
C ALA A 170 -7.26 -17.73 -16.42
N GLY A 171 -7.52 -16.43 -16.31
CA GLY A 171 -8.85 -15.85 -16.40
C GLY A 171 -9.66 -16.03 -15.10
N GLY A 172 -10.90 -15.54 -15.11
CA GLY A 172 -11.83 -15.61 -13.97
C GLY A 172 -12.02 -14.26 -13.28
N ARG A 173 -12.10 -14.27 -11.94
CA ARG A 173 -12.41 -13.09 -11.14
C ARG A 173 -11.16 -12.23 -10.86
N VAL A 174 -10.50 -11.78 -11.93
CA VAL A 174 -9.25 -11.00 -11.86
C VAL A 174 -9.42 -9.72 -11.03
N GLY A 175 -10.51 -8.99 -11.28
CA GLY A 175 -10.83 -7.76 -10.56
C GLY A 175 -11.03 -7.95 -9.05
N LEU A 176 -11.56 -9.10 -8.62
CA LEU A 176 -11.66 -9.45 -7.20
C LEU A 176 -10.28 -9.72 -6.61
N ALA A 177 -9.48 -10.57 -7.26
CA ALA A 177 -8.16 -10.94 -6.77
C ALA A 177 -7.26 -9.70 -6.62
N GLU A 178 -7.29 -8.79 -7.60
CA GLU A 178 -6.56 -7.52 -7.54
C GLU A 178 -7.01 -6.63 -6.38
N ARG A 179 -8.32 -6.47 -6.16
CA ARG A 179 -8.86 -5.65 -5.06
C ARG A 179 -8.48 -6.20 -3.70
N VAL A 180 -8.51 -7.52 -3.53
CA VAL A 180 -8.08 -8.17 -2.29
C VAL A 180 -6.59 -7.95 -2.06
N ALA A 181 -5.76 -8.16 -3.09
CA ALA A 181 -4.31 -7.95 -2.99
C ALA A 181 -3.96 -6.48 -2.71
N ALA A 182 -4.45 -5.55 -3.53
CA ALA A 182 -4.19 -4.12 -3.41
C ALA A 182 -4.76 -3.54 -2.11
N GLY A 183 -5.97 -3.95 -1.71
CA GLY A 183 -6.57 -3.56 -0.43
C GLY A 183 -5.77 -4.03 0.77
N ALA A 184 -5.31 -5.29 0.78
CA ALA A 184 -4.45 -5.81 1.85
C ALA A 184 -3.11 -5.06 1.92
N GLN A 185 -2.50 -4.77 0.76
CA GLN A 185 -1.26 -4.00 0.67
C GLN A 185 -1.43 -2.55 1.12
N ALA A 186 -2.57 -1.91 0.84
CA ALA A 186 -2.89 -0.57 1.32
C ALA A 186 -3.11 -0.54 2.85
N CYS A 187 -3.70 -1.59 3.42
CA CYS A 187 -3.97 -1.69 4.87
C CYS A 187 -2.72 -2.00 5.71
N TRP A 188 -1.76 -2.77 5.20
CA TRP A 188 -0.63 -3.22 6.04
C TRP A 188 0.25 -2.09 6.60
N PRO A 189 0.59 -1.02 5.87
CA PRO A 189 1.29 0.14 6.43
C PRO A 189 0.55 0.81 7.59
N LEU A 190 -0.79 0.82 7.56
CA LEU A 190 -1.61 1.31 8.68
C LEU A 190 -1.47 0.40 9.90
N VAL A 191 -1.55 -0.92 9.72
CA VAL A 191 -1.33 -1.90 10.80
C VAL A 191 0.04 -1.70 11.43
N ALA A 192 1.07 -1.51 10.61
CA ALA A 192 2.43 -1.24 11.09
C ALA A 192 2.52 0.07 11.89
N ALA A 193 1.96 1.17 11.35
CA ALA A 193 1.94 2.48 11.98
C ALA A 193 1.21 2.46 13.34
N LEU A 194 0.05 1.79 13.42
CA LEU A 194 -0.76 1.64 14.63
C LEU A 194 -0.05 0.80 15.70
N SER A 195 0.62 -0.28 15.31
CA SER A 195 1.39 -1.12 16.26
C SER A 195 2.55 -0.37 16.93
N GLY A 196 2.94 0.78 16.35
CA GLY A 196 3.94 1.69 16.89
C GLY A 196 3.42 2.70 17.93
N ARG A 197 2.11 2.83 18.11
CA ARG A 197 1.52 3.71 19.14
C ARG A 197 1.70 3.08 20.52
N GLY A 198 2.61 3.64 21.31
CA GLY A 198 2.81 3.24 22.70
C GLY A 198 1.83 3.96 23.64
N PRO A 199 1.66 3.50 24.90
CA PRO A 199 0.78 4.12 25.89
C PRO A 199 1.04 5.62 26.17
N GLN A 200 2.22 6.15 25.79
CA GLN A 200 2.61 7.54 26.03
C GLN A 200 1.85 8.55 25.14
N ASP A 201 1.45 8.19 23.91
CA ASP A 201 0.74 9.12 23.02
C ASP A 201 -0.73 9.38 23.46
N ARG A 202 -1.32 8.46 24.24
CA ARG A 202 -2.72 8.58 24.70
C ARG A 202 -2.89 9.64 25.79
N LYS A 203 -1.83 10.00 26.51
CA LYS A 203 -1.83 11.03 27.55
C LYS A 203 -1.62 12.46 27.01
N ALA A 204 -1.06 12.59 25.81
CA ALA A 204 -0.84 13.89 25.17
C ALA A 204 -2.08 14.42 24.44
N ALA A 205 -3.01 13.54 24.05
CA ALA A 205 -4.28 13.92 23.41
C ALA A 205 -5.41 14.24 24.41
N THR A 206 -5.15 14.09 25.71
CA THR A 206 -6.10 14.37 26.81
C THR A 206 -5.64 15.53 27.69
N ARG A 207 -4.70 16.36 27.21
CA ARG A 207 -4.28 17.62 27.81
C ARG A 207 -4.45 18.72 26.78
#